data_AF-A0A7K0LK07-F1
#
_entry.id   AF-A0A7K0LK07-F1
#
_cell.length_a   1.000
_cell.length_b   1.000
_cell.length_c   1.000
_cell.angle_alpha   90.00
_cell.angle_beta   90.00
_cell.angle_gamma   90.00
#
_symmetry.space_group_name_H-M   'P 1'
#
loop_
_entity.id
_entity.type
_entity.pdbx_description
1 polymer ?
#
loop_
_entity_poly.entity_id
_entity_poly.type
_entity_poly.pdbx_seq_one_letter_code
_entity_poly.pdbx_strand_id
1 'polypeptide(L)'
;VAVGVLPNPTKQYLVKRVIGVAGDKVECCSKNKKIMINGTEIDEPYIFAGNSPSDTNFNVTVPAGKIWVMGDHRGASADSRFHQEDINHGMVPTSKVTGKVVGIIWPIKNFGFVHSFSSLK
;
A
#
# COMPACT_ATOMS: atom_id res chain seq x y z
N VAL A 1 -28.63 -21.93 10.91
CA VAL A 1 -27.30 -21.61 11.47
C VAL A 1 -26.49 -20.93 10.37
N ALA A 2 -26.06 -19.69 10.56
CA ALA A 2 -25.10 -19.06 9.65
C ALA A 2 -23.70 -19.41 10.16
N VAL A 3 -22.95 -20.18 9.38
CA VAL A 3 -21.53 -20.44 9.65
C VAL A 3 -20.75 -19.30 9.00
N GLY A 4 -20.27 -18.37 9.82
CA GLY A 4 -19.42 -17.27 9.37
C GLY A 4 -17.96 -17.68 9.34
N VAL A 5 -17.24 -17.37 8.25
CA VAL A 5 -15.78 -17.41 8.23
C VAL A 5 -15.28 -16.12 8.85
N LEU A 6 -14.80 -16.19 10.09
CA LEU A 6 -14.18 -15.05 10.77
C LEU A 6 -12.66 -15.20 10.73
N PRO A 7 -11.90 -14.12 10.47
CA PRO A 7 -10.45 -14.16 10.59
C PRO A 7 -10.06 -14.51 12.02
N ASN A 8 -8.99 -15.29 12.18
CA ASN A 8 -8.48 -15.66 13.50
C ASN A 8 -8.13 -14.38 14.30
N PRO A 9 -8.82 -14.11 15.42
CA PRO A 9 -8.67 -12.85 16.16
C PRO A 9 -7.30 -12.71 16.85
N THR A 10 -6.55 -13.81 17.00
CA THR A 10 -5.21 -13.80 17.61
C THR A 10 -4.12 -13.26 16.68
N LYS A 11 -4.42 -13.08 15.38
CA LYS A 11 -3.50 -12.49 14.40
C LYS A 11 -4.09 -11.22 13.82
N GLN A 12 -3.35 -10.11 13.97
CA GLN A 12 -3.70 -8.85 13.34
C GLN A 12 -3.13 -8.81 11.92
N TYR A 13 -3.99 -9.02 10.93
CA TYR A 13 -3.63 -8.85 9.53
C TYR A 13 -3.97 -7.44 9.07
N LEU A 14 -3.08 -6.86 8.27
CA LEU A 14 -3.28 -5.58 7.62
C LEU A 14 -3.28 -5.77 6.10
N VAL A 15 -4.13 -5.01 5.41
CA VAL A 15 -4.15 -4.94 3.96
C VAL A 15 -3.70 -3.55 3.55
N LYS A 16 -2.63 -3.49 2.75
CA LYS A 16 -2.06 -2.27 2.18
C LYS A 16 -1.65 -2.55 0.74
N ARG A 17 -1.50 -1.51 -0.07
CA ARG A 17 -0.99 -1.60 -1.44
C ARG A 17 0.53 -1.51 -1.42
N VAL A 18 1.19 -2.37 -2.19
CA VAL A 18 2.63 -2.24 -2.46
C VAL A 18 2.84 -1.09 -3.43
N ILE A 19 3.64 -0.12 -3.03
CA ILE A 19 4.01 1.03 -3.86
C ILE A 19 5.44 0.89 -4.40
N GLY A 20 6.37 0.36 -3.61
CA GLY A 20 7.74 0.10 -4.05
C GLY A 20 8.23 -1.28 -3.62
N VAL A 21 9.04 -1.90 -4.47
CA VAL A 21 9.73 -3.17 -4.21
C VAL A 21 11.23 -2.95 -4.12
N ALA A 22 11.97 -3.98 -3.72
CA ALA A 22 13.43 -3.92 -3.58
C ALA A 22 14.11 -3.25 -4.78
N GLY A 23 14.95 -2.25 -4.49
CA GLY A 23 15.66 -1.44 -5.48
C GLY A 23 14.95 -0.14 -5.86
N ASP A 24 13.65 -0.03 -5.66
CA ASP A 24 12.91 1.19 -6.01
C ASP A 24 13.26 2.35 -5.09
N LYS A 25 13.47 3.51 -5.70
CA LYS A 25 13.45 4.80 -5.01
C LYS A 25 12.04 5.37 -5.07
N VAL A 26 11.36 5.43 -3.93
CA VAL A 26 10.01 5.98 -3.80
C VAL A 26 10.08 7.34 -3.12
N GLU A 27 9.49 8.34 -3.75
CA GLU A 27 9.57 9.73 -3.29
C GLU A 27 8.19 10.40 -3.33
N CYS A 28 7.88 11.13 -2.26
CA CYS A 28 6.81 12.10 -2.25
C CYS A 28 7.37 13.50 -1.93
N CYS A 29 7.02 14.54 -2.70
CA CYS A 29 6.20 14.49 -3.92
C CYS A 29 6.79 15.37 -5.02
N SER A 30 6.46 15.00 -6.26
CA SER A 30 6.81 15.80 -7.43
C SER A 30 6.15 17.19 -7.37
N LYS A 31 6.54 18.07 -8.31
CA LYS A 31 5.90 19.39 -8.45
C LYS A 31 4.39 19.30 -8.69
N ASN A 32 3.91 18.19 -9.27
CA ASN A 32 2.50 17.90 -9.52
C ASN A 32 1.80 17.21 -8.34
N LYS A 33 2.44 17.16 -7.16
CA LYS A 33 1.95 16.47 -5.96
C LYS A 33 1.70 14.97 -6.16
N LYS A 34 2.44 14.32 -7.06
CA LYS A 34 2.37 12.87 -7.29
C LYS A 34 3.51 12.14 -6.59
N ILE A 35 3.28 10.87 -6.27
CA ILE A 35 4.36 9.95 -5.91
C ILE A 35 5.24 9.71 -7.13
N MET A 36 6.54 9.59 -6.91
CA MET A 36 7.51 9.21 -7.92
C MET A 36 8.15 7.87 -7.56
N ILE A 37 8.33 7.01 -8.55
CA ILE A 37 9.13 5.78 -8.44
C ILE A 37 10.26 5.88 -9.45
N ASN A 38 11.50 5.77 -8.98
CA ASN A 38 12.71 5.85 -9.80
C ASN A 38 12.74 7.11 -10.69
N GLY A 39 12.26 8.24 -10.15
CA GLY A 39 12.19 9.53 -10.85
C GLY A 39 11.00 9.71 -11.80
N THR A 40 10.12 8.70 -11.94
CA THR A 40 8.93 8.76 -12.78
C THR A 40 7.68 8.98 -11.95
N GLU A 41 6.88 9.99 -12.28
CA GLU A 41 5.58 10.21 -11.64
C GLU A 41 4.62 9.06 -11.96
N ILE A 42 3.90 8.58 -10.93
CA ILE A 42 2.92 7.51 -11.11
C ILE A 42 1.48 8.03 -11.05
N ASP A 43 0.60 7.40 -11.82
CA ASP A 43 -0.85 7.63 -11.72
C ASP A 43 -1.43 6.70 -10.64
N GLU A 44 -2.28 7.25 -9.76
CA GLU A 44 -2.84 6.50 -8.63
C GLU A 44 -4.38 6.61 -8.59
N PRO A 45 -5.10 6.06 -9.59
CA PRO A 45 -6.56 6.19 -9.69
C PRO A 45 -7.33 5.46 -8.57
N TYR A 46 -6.63 4.63 -7.79
CA TYR A 46 -7.17 3.87 -6.66
C TYR A 46 -7.25 4.66 -5.35
N ILE A 47 -6.66 5.87 -5.30
CA ILE A 47 -6.70 6.68 -4.08
C ILE A 47 -8.13 7.08 -3.77
N PHE A 48 -8.50 7.00 -2.49
CA PHE A 48 -9.80 7.42 -2.00
C PHE A 48 -10.09 8.88 -2.42
N ALA A 49 -11.28 9.10 -2.98
CA ALA A 49 -11.64 10.40 -3.55
C ALA A 49 -11.44 11.55 -2.55
N GLY A 50 -10.79 12.63 -3.01
CA GLY A 50 -10.48 13.81 -2.19
C GLY A 50 -9.19 13.72 -1.38
N ASN A 51 -8.46 12.60 -1.40
CA ASN A 51 -7.14 12.51 -0.77
C ASN A 51 -6.04 12.99 -1.72
N SER A 52 -5.00 13.62 -1.15
CA SER A 52 -3.72 13.81 -1.83
C SER A 52 -2.91 12.49 -1.85
N PRO A 53 -1.97 12.31 -2.79
CA PRO A 53 -1.08 11.15 -2.79
C PRO A 53 -0.26 11.00 -1.51
N SER A 54 0.13 12.08 -0.87
CA SER A 54 0.59 12.03 0.53
C SER A 54 0.45 13.40 1.17
N ASP A 55 0.31 13.40 2.49
CA ASP A 55 0.37 14.61 3.31
C ASP A 55 1.75 14.79 3.97
N THR A 56 2.65 13.82 3.78
CA THR A 56 4.03 13.84 4.29
C THR A 56 5.03 13.60 3.16
N ASN A 57 6.15 14.32 3.23
CA ASN A 57 7.29 14.12 2.33
C ASN A 57 8.14 12.93 2.82
N PHE A 58 8.67 12.16 1.87
CA PHE A 58 9.59 11.07 2.14
C PHE A 58 10.42 10.79 0.89
N ASN A 59 11.63 10.28 1.10
CA ASN A 59 12.51 9.84 0.02
C ASN A 59 13.24 8.59 0.48
N VAL A 60 12.79 7.44 0.00
CA VAL A 60 13.26 6.13 0.48
C VAL A 60 13.73 5.28 -0.67
N THR A 61 14.77 4.49 -0.43
CA THR A 61 15.17 3.40 -1.32
C THR A 61 14.81 2.08 -0.64
N VAL A 62 14.01 1.26 -1.29
CA VAL A 62 13.53 0.01 -0.71
C VAL A 62 14.66 -1.03 -0.73
N PRO A 63 15.10 -1.55 0.43
CA PRO A 63 16.17 -2.53 0.47
C PRO A 63 15.71 -3.91 -0.01
N ALA A 64 16.66 -4.77 -0.35
CA ALA A 64 16.40 -6.16 -0.69
C ALA A 64 15.58 -6.88 0.41
N GLY A 65 14.62 -7.70 0.00
CA GLY A 65 13.75 -8.46 0.91
C GLY A 65 12.71 -7.62 1.66
N LYS A 66 12.52 -6.35 1.30
CA LYS A 66 11.45 -5.50 1.84
C LYS A 66 10.59 -4.86 0.75
N ILE A 67 9.49 -4.25 1.18
CA ILE A 67 8.54 -3.51 0.37
C ILE A 67 8.12 -2.21 1.08
N TRP A 68 7.77 -1.20 0.31
CA TRP A 68 7.14 0.03 0.78
C TRP A 68 5.64 -0.04 0.50
N VAL A 69 4.80 0.13 1.54
CA VAL A 69 3.36 -0.06 1.43
C VAL A 69 2.58 1.16 1.89
N MET A 70 1.50 1.47 1.19
CA MET A 70 0.61 2.59 1.52
C MET A 70 -0.85 2.16 1.44
N GLY A 71 -1.71 2.77 2.25
CA GLY A 71 -3.15 2.59 2.15
C GLY A 71 -3.75 3.43 1.04
N ASP A 72 -4.80 2.92 0.39
CA ASP A 72 -5.52 3.66 -0.66
C ASP A 72 -6.31 4.84 -0.08
N HIS A 73 -6.76 4.74 1.17
CA HIS A 73 -7.30 5.87 1.95
C HIS A 73 -6.15 6.60 2.65
N ARG A 74 -5.42 7.44 1.91
CA ARG A 74 -4.15 8.05 2.32
C ARG A 74 -4.22 8.81 3.64
N GLY A 75 -5.27 9.61 3.85
CA GLY A 75 -5.46 10.43 5.06
C GLY A 75 -5.91 9.65 6.29
N ALA A 76 -6.29 8.38 6.14
CA ALA A 76 -6.77 7.52 7.23
C ALA A 76 -5.90 6.26 7.40
N SER A 77 -4.66 6.30 6.93
CA SER A 77 -3.77 5.14 6.90
C SER A 77 -2.43 5.44 7.58
N ALA A 78 -2.25 4.90 8.79
CA ALA A 78 -0.92 4.70 9.36
C ALA A 78 -0.23 3.54 8.61
N ASP A 79 0.60 3.88 7.63
CA ASP A 79 1.36 2.95 6.79
C ASP A 79 2.85 3.31 6.80
N SER A 80 3.64 2.82 5.84
CA SER A 80 5.10 2.99 5.85
C SER A 80 5.55 4.43 6.08
N ARG A 81 4.79 5.41 5.58
CA ARG A 81 5.06 6.85 5.75
C ARG A 81 5.08 7.30 7.21
N PHE A 82 4.23 6.72 8.05
CA PHE A 82 4.08 7.04 9.46
C PHE A 82 5.06 6.29 10.36
N HIS A 83 5.73 5.27 9.83
CA HIS A 83 6.60 4.38 10.59
C HIS A 83 8.08 4.50 10.20
N GLN A 84 8.50 5.60 9.57
CA GLN A 84 9.90 5.82 9.14
C GLN A 84 10.92 5.82 10.30
N GLU A 85 10.48 6.07 11.52
CA GLU A 85 11.30 6.05 12.73
C GLU A 85 11.35 4.67 13.41
N ASP A 86 10.63 3.67 12.89
CA ASP A 86 10.68 2.33 13.44
C ASP A 86 11.97 1.59 13.05
N ILE A 87 12.21 0.42 13.66
CA ILE A 87 13.41 -0.39 13.42
C ILE A 87 13.57 -0.83 11.95
N ASN A 88 12.49 -0.78 11.17
CA ASN A 88 12.49 -1.13 9.76
C ASN A 88 12.45 0.09 8.83
N HIS A 89 12.48 1.30 9.38
CA HIS A 89 12.29 2.57 8.68
C HIS A 89 11.03 2.61 7.81
N GLY A 90 9.95 2.01 8.32
CA GLY A 90 8.65 1.94 7.64
C GLY A 90 8.55 0.84 6.58
N MET A 91 9.65 0.17 6.22
CA MET A 91 9.62 -0.91 5.24
C MET A 91 9.11 -2.23 5.84
N VAL A 92 8.31 -2.97 5.08
CA VAL A 92 7.77 -4.27 5.52
C VAL A 92 8.62 -5.39 4.93
N PRO A 93 9.14 -6.34 5.73
CA PRO A 93 9.82 -7.53 5.21
C PRO A 93 8.86 -8.38 4.36
N THR A 94 9.31 -8.83 3.19
CA THR A 94 8.49 -9.68 2.31
C THR A 94 8.10 -11.00 2.98
N SER A 95 8.92 -11.52 3.90
CA SER A 95 8.61 -12.70 4.71
C SER A 95 7.42 -12.54 5.66
N LYS A 96 6.96 -11.31 5.90
CA LYS A 96 5.74 -11.02 6.68
C LYS A 96 4.48 -10.91 5.80
N VAL A 97 4.62 -10.96 4.48
CA VAL A 97 3.48 -10.94 3.56
C VAL A 97 2.79 -12.31 3.61
N THR A 98 1.51 -12.31 3.96
CA THR A 98 0.70 -13.53 4.03
C THR A 98 0.13 -13.92 2.66
N GLY A 99 -0.17 -12.94 1.81
CA GLY A 99 -0.71 -13.20 0.48
C GLY A 99 -1.12 -11.93 -0.25
N LYS A 100 -1.59 -12.12 -1.49
CA LYS A 100 -2.15 -11.05 -2.34
C LYS A 100 -3.68 -11.10 -2.28
N VAL A 101 -4.31 -9.93 -2.17
CA VAL A 101 -5.76 -9.82 -2.31
C VAL A 101 -6.14 -10.02 -3.78
N VAL A 102 -7.01 -10.97 -4.06
CA VAL A 102 -7.41 -11.34 -5.43
C VAL A 102 -8.88 -11.07 -5.73
N GLY A 103 -9.73 -10.90 -4.71
CA GLY A 103 -11.16 -10.72 -4.92
C GLY A 103 -11.91 -10.30 -3.66
N ILE A 104 -13.12 -9.82 -3.88
CA ILE A 104 -14.07 -9.40 -2.87
C ILE A 104 -15.25 -10.37 -2.95
N ILE A 105 -15.54 -11.06 -1.85
CA ILE A 105 -16.66 -12.00 -1.78
C ILE A 105 -17.93 -11.38 -1.19
N TRP A 106 -17.78 -10.28 -0.44
CA TRP A 106 -18.86 -9.62 0.28
C TRP A 106 -18.53 -8.14 0.52
N PRO A 107 -19.53 -7.21 0.51
CA PRO A 107 -20.95 -7.42 0.19
C PRO A 107 -21.17 -7.80 -1.29
N ILE A 108 -22.26 -8.51 -1.61
CA ILE A 108 -22.54 -9.02 -2.97
C ILE A 108 -22.45 -7.92 -4.04
N LYS A 109 -22.86 -6.70 -3.72
CA LYS A 109 -22.75 -5.53 -4.62
C LYS A 109 -21.32 -5.22 -5.08
N ASN A 110 -20.32 -5.64 -4.33
CA ASN A 110 -18.89 -5.45 -4.60
C ASN A 110 -18.22 -6.77 -5.02
N PHE A 111 -18.98 -7.85 -5.23
CA PHE A 111 -18.43 -9.14 -5.59
C PHE A 111 -17.65 -9.04 -6.90
N GLY A 112 -16.41 -9.53 -6.90
CA GLY A 112 -15.56 -9.47 -8.08
C GLY A 112 -14.09 -9.68 -7.78
N PHE A 113 -13.28 -9.62 -8.83
CA PHE A 113 -11.83 -9.74 -8.73
C PHE A 113 -11.17 -8.38 -8.52
N VAL A 114 -10.09 -8.37 -7.73
CA VAL A 114 -9.24 -7.20 -7.56
C VAL A 114 -8.12 -7.28 -8.58
N HIS A 115 -8.17 -6.40 -9.59
CA HIS A 115 -7.16 -6.36 -10.63
C HIS A 115 -5.86 -5.72 -10.11
N SER A 116 -4.73 -6.25 -10.58
CA SER A 116 -3.42 -5.64 -10.36
C SER A 116 -3.31 -4.41 -11.25
N PHE A 117 -3.05 -3.26 -10.66
CA PHE A 117 -2.79 -2.02 -11.40
C PHE A 117 -1.28 -1.80 -11.48
N SER A 118 -0.76 -1.48 -12.68
CA SER A 118 0.61 -1.01 -12.86
C SER A 118 0.60 0.51 -12.86
N SER A 119 1.28 1.13 -11.90
CA SER A 119 1.31 2.59 -11.77
C SER A 119 2.35 3.26 -12.65
N LEU A 120 3.25 2.49 -13.28
CA LEU A 120 4.13 2.92 -14.35
C LEU A 120 3.44 2.60 -15.69
N LYS A 121 3.26 3.63 -16.53
CA LYS A 121 2.88 3.48 -17.94
C LYS A 121 4.11 3.25 -18.80
#